data_AF-A0A7U9SQ93-F1
#
_entry.id   AF-A0A7U9SQ93-F1
#
_cell.length_a   1.000
_cell.length_b   1.000
_cell.length_c   1.000
_cell.angle_alpha   90.00
_cell.angle_beta   90.00
_cell.angle_gamma   90.00
#
_symmetry.space_group_name_H-M   'P 1'
#
loop_
_entity.id
_entity.type
_entity.pdbx_description
1 polymer ?
#
loop_
_entity_poly.entity_id
_entity_poly.type
_entity_poly.pdbx_seq_one_letter_code
_entity_poly.pdbx_strand_id
1 'polypeptide(L)'
;MCSVKTALSARGRAPGGQNAIWPVGTDGEGVQQERKRCMILIDYRDARPIYEQVVQRFKMLILRGVLHSDEKIPSVRNLAVDLSINPNTIQRAYAELERQGYIYTVKGKGNFVSDSGLLLQKYREEVFSQLKTICKAAFEAGITRAEIIESIREGETDD
;
A
#
# COMPACT_ATOMS: atom_id res chain seq x y z
N MET A 1 -57.36 19.25 0.11
CA MET A 1 -57.76 18.58 1.37
C MET A 1 -58.59 17.37 0.99
N CYS A 2 -58.04 16.16 1.08
CA CYS A 2 -58.78 14.94 0.78
C CYS A 2 -58.49 13.88 1.84
N SER A 3 -59.54 13.15 2.19
CA SER A 3 -59.80 12.50 3.48
C SER A 3 -58.89 11.34 3.87
N VAL A 4 -58.68 11.27 5.18
CA VAL A 4 -58.21 10.11 5.94
C VAL A 4 -59.22 8.95 5.79
N LYS A 5 -58.73 7.74 5.50
CA LYS A 5 -59.46 6.49 5.73
C LYS A 5 -58.58 5.46 6.43
N THR A 6 -59.05 5.14 7.62
CA THR A 6 -58.71 4.03 8.53
C THR A 6 -58.90 2.66 7.87
N ALA A 7 -57.99 1.70 8.13
CA ALA A 7 -58.33 0.28 8.17
C ALA A 7 -57.43 -0.47 9.16
N LEU A 8 -58.08 -1.37 9.88
CA LEU A 8 -57.71 -1.99 11.14
C LEU A 8 -57.06 -3.38 10.90
N SER A 9 -56.14 -3.75 11.78
CA SER A 9 -56.01 -5.08 12.43
C SER A 9 -56.05 -6.37 11.58
N ALA A 10 -54.94 -7.09 11.58
CA ALA A 10 -54.97 -8.56 11.74
C ALA A 10 -53.74 -9.05 12.52
N ARG A 11 -53.99 -9.62 13.70
CA ARG A 11 -53.03 -10.43 14.47
C ARG A 11 -52.96 -11.83 13.83
N GLY A 12 -51.76 -12.37 13.66
CA GLY A 12 -51.49 -13.79 13.44
C GLY A 12 -50.14 -14.14 14.02
N ARG A 13 -50.07 -15.19 14.87
CA ARG A 13 -48.85 -15.66 15.53
C ARG A 13 -48.63 -17.15 15.19
N ALA A 14 -47.35 -17.49 15.01
CA ALA A 14 -46.67 -18.80 15.02
C ALA A 14 -46.82 -19.68 13.74
N PRO A 15 -45.89 -20.64 13.45
CA PRO A 15 -44.80 -21.19 14.30
C PRO A 15 -43.44 -21.45 13.60
N GLY A 16 -42.46 -21.93 14.37
CA GLY A 16 -41.57 -23.04 13.97
C GLY A 16 -40.37 -22.72 13.07
N GLY A 17 -39.16 -23.05 13.55
CA GLY A 17 -37.91 -22.85 12.83
C GLY A 17 -37.77 -23.65 11.54
N GLN A 18 -36.85 -23.18 10.69
CA GLN A 18 -36.13 -23.93 9.66
C GLN A 18 -34.99 -23.08 9.11
N ASN A 19 -33.85 -23.73 8.88
CA ASN A 19 -32.64 -23.33 8.18
C ASN A 19 -32.72 -22.04 7.34
N ALA A 20 -31.92 -21.04 7.70
CA ALA A 20 -31.48 -20.03 6.75
C ALA A 20 -30.49 -20.68 5.78
N ILE A 21 -31.03 -21.18 4.67
CA ILE A 21 -30.27 -21.55 3.47
C ILE A 21 -29.65 -20.26 2.93
N TRP A 22 -28.33 -20.12 3.05
CA TRP A 22 -27.60 -19.09 2.30
C TRP A 22 -27.74 -19.41 0.81
N PRO A 23 -28.08 -18.43 -0.05
CA PRO A 23 -28.12 -18.68 -1.47
C PRO A 23 -26.69 -18.99 -1.92
N VAL A 24 -26.51 -20.16 -2.52
CA VAL A 24 -25.28 -20.56 -3.20
C VAL A 24 -25.23 -19.74 -4.49
N GLY A 25 -24.75 -18.50 -4.39
CA GLY A 25 -24.43 -17.63 -5.51
C GLY A 25 -23.09 -18.02 -6.11
N THR A 26 -23.15 -18.65 -7.28
CA THR A 26 -22.01 -19.03 -8.11
C THR A 26 -21.50 -17.83 -8.91
N ASP A 27 -20.69 -17.00 -8.26
CA ASP A 27 -20.01 -15.86 -8.89
C ASP A 27 -18.64 -15.76 -8.22
N GLY A 28 -17.65 -16.44 -8.79
CA GLY A 28 -16.28 -16.55 -8.27
C GLY A 28 -15.45 -15.26 -8.26
N GLU A 29 -16.09 -14.09 -8.14
CA GLU A 29 -15.45 -12.77 -8.13
C GLU A 29 -15.41 -12.14 -6.73
N GLY A 30 -16.18 -12.67 -5.76
CA GLY A 30 -16.33 -12.06 -4.43
C GLY A 30 -15.23 -12.34 -3.39
N VAL A 31 -14.30 -13.26 -3.66
CA VAL A 31 -13.33 -13.72 -2.64
C VAL A 31 -11.96 -13.02 -2.74
N GLN A 32 -11.67 -12.36 -3.85
CA GLN A 32 -10.35 -11.73 -4.08
C GLN A 32 -10.21 -10.32 -3.48
N GLN A 33 -11.32 -9.70 -3.09
CA GLN A 33 -11.32 -8.35 -2.52
C GLN A 33 -10.92 -8.35 -1.03
N GLU A 34 -11.13 -9.47 -0.32
CA GLU A 34 -11.03 -9.54 1.14
C GLU A 34 -9.56 -9.51 1.65
N ARG A 35 -8.60 -9.98 0.84
CA ARG A 35 -7.17 -10.14 1.18
C ARG A 35 -6.27 -8.95 0.83
N LYS A 36 -6.79 -7.91 0.17
CA LYS A 36 -6.02 -6.69 -0.18
C LYS A 36 -6.00 -5.63 0.94
N ARG A 37 -6.55 -5.93 2.11
CA ARG A 37 -6.49 -5.05 3.28
C ARG A 37 -5.16 -5.25 4.01
N CYS A 38 -4.45 -4.17 4.26
CA CYS A 38 -3.17 -4.12 4.97
C CYS A 38 -1.94 -4.55 4.15
N MET A 39 -1.68 -3.90 3.01
CA MET A 39 -0.35 -3.99 2.39
C MET A 39 0.68 -3.00 3.02
N ILE A 40 0.23 -2.12 3.93
CA ILE A 40 1.06 -1.02 4.46
C ILE A 40 0.87 -0.91 5.97
N LEU A 41 1.99 -1.00 6.71
CA LEU A 41 2.06 -0.76 8.14
C LEU A 41 2.74 0.59 8.41
N ILE A 42 2.14 1.39 9.28
CA ILE A 42 2.60 2.74 9.66
C ILE A 42 3.02 2.72 11.12
N ASP A 43 4.20 3.28 11.42
CA ASP A 43 4.68 3.43 12.80
C ASP A 43 4.50 4.89 13.24
N TYR A 44 3.58 5.11 14.19
CA TYR A 44 3.30 6.45 14.73
C TYR A 44 4.36 6.93 15.72
N ARG A 45 5.29 6.07 16.14
CA ARG A 45 6.41 6.43 17.02
C ARG A 45 7.65 6.86 16.24
N ASP A 46 7.68 6.57 14.94
CA ASP A 46 8.74 7.04 14.05
C ASP A 46 8.65 8.57 13.91
N ALA A 47 9.79 9.26 14.00
CA ALA A 47 9.89 10.71 13.90
C ALA A 47 9.53 11.24 12.50
N ARG A 48 9.54 10.38 11.49
CA ARG A 48 9.24 10.75 10.10
C ARG A 48 7.75 11.01 9.91
N PRO A 49 7.38 12.06 9.14
CA PRO A 49 6.00 12.32 8.77
C PRO A 49 5.30 11.10 8.12
N ILE A 50 4.02 10.91 8.43
CA ILE A 50 3.22 9.76 7.95
C ILE A 50 3.22 9.64 6.42
N TYR A 51 3.17 10.77 5.69
CA TYR A 51 3.20 10.71 4.22
C TYR A 51 4.51 10.10 3.69
N GLU A 52 5.66 10.34 4.35
CA GLU A 52 6.94 9.76 3.97
C GLU A 52 6.97 8.27 4.21
N GLN A 53 6.39 7.80 5.33
CA GLN A 53 6.25 6.39 5.60
C GLN A 53 5.41 5.69 4.51
N VAL A 54 4.30 6.30 4.09
CA VAL A 54 3.47 5.77 3.00
C VAL A 54 4.26 5.70 1.68
N VAL A 55 4.98 6.77 1.32
CA VAL A 55 5.85 6.81 0.12
C VAL A 55 6.86 5.66 0.15
N GLN A 56 7.58 5.52 1.27
CA GLN A 56 8.61 4.49 1.42
C GLN A 56 8.03 3.08 1.29
N ARG A 57 6.86 2.82 1.90
CA ARG A 57 6.22 1.50 1.82
C ARG A 57 5.81 1.15 0.39
N PHE A 58 5.17 2.06 -0.34
CA PHE A 58 4.84 1.84 -1.76
C PHE A 58 6.09 1.64 -2.61
N LYS A 59 7.11 2.48 -2.42
CA LYS A 59 8.38 2.34 -3.12
C LYS A 59 8.98 0.95 -2.91
N MET A 60 9.03 0.47 -1.67
CA MET A 60 9.55 -0.87 -1.37
C MET A 60 8.73 -1.98 -2.01
N LEU A 61 7.40 -1.88 -2.03
CA LEU A 61 6.53 -2.87 -2.67
C LEU A 61 6.75 -2.94 -4.19
N ILE A 62 6.93 -1.78 -4.84
CA ILE A 62 7.21 -1.69 -6.28
C ILE A 62 8.59 -2.25 -6.59
N LEU A 63 9.62 -1.84 -5.82
CA LEU A 63 11.00 -2.29 -6.03
C LEU A 63 11.18 -3.79 -5.76
N ARG A 64 10.46 -4.35 -4.78
CA ARG A 64 10.46 -5.79 -4.49
C ARG A 64 9.62 -6.61 -5.47
N GLY A 65 8.92 -5.95 -6.42
CA GLY A 65 8.07 -6.61 -7.40
C GLY A 65 6.77 -7.20 -6.82
N VAL A 66 6.36 -6.76 -5.62
CA VAL A 66 5.07 -7.13 -5.02
C VAL A 66 3.93 -6.41 -5.73
N LEU A 67 4.17 -5.16 -6.15
CA LEU A 67 3.29 -4.43 -7.04
C LEU A 67 3.88 -4.44 -8.44
N HIS A 68 3.09 -4.91 -9.40
CA HIS A 68 3.52 -5.05 -10.79
C HIS A 68 3.30 -3.77 -11.60
N SER A 69 4.07 -3.59 -12.68
CA SER A 69 3.83 -2.54 -13.66
C SER A 69 2.38 -2.54 -14.13
N ASP A 70 1.79 -1.36 -14.27
CA ASP A 70 0.38 -1.14 -14.64
C ASP A 70 -0.64 -1.74 -13.66
N GLU A 71 -0.22 -2.21 -12.48
CA GLU A 71 -1.15 -2.60 -11.44
C GLU A 71 -1.83 -1.36 -10.84
N LYS A 72 -3.16 -1.44 -10.70
CA LYS A 72 -3.96 -0.38 -10.09
C LYS A 72 -3.75 -0.37 -8.58
N ILE A 73 -3.30 0.76 -8.06
CA ILE A 73 -3.19 0.98 -6.61
C ILE A 73 -4.51 1.52 -6.04
N PRO A 74 -4.72 1.42 -4.71
CA PRO A 74 -5.91 1.96 -4.06
C PRO A 74 -6.14 3.44 -4.39
N SER A 75 -7.40 3.87 -4.35
CA SER A 75 -7.70 5.30 -4.44
C SER A 75 -7.22 6.00 -3.15
N VAL A 76 -6.99 7.31 -3.23
CA VAL A 76 -6.66 8.14 -2.05
C VAL A 76 -7.67 7.94 -0.92
N ARG A 77 -8.97 7.90 -1.25
CA ARG A 77 -10.04 7.71 -0.26
C ARG A 77 -10.03 6.30 0.33
N ASN A 78 -9.84 5.27 -0.50
CA ASN A 78 -9.82 3.89 -0.04
C ASN A 78 -8.64 3.68 0.92
N LEU A 79 -7.44 4.11 0.53
CA LEU A 79 -6.26 3.95 1.37
C LEU A 79 -6.36 4.78 2.66
N ALA A 80 -6.95 5.98 2.60
CA ALA A 80 -7.20 6.79 3.78
C ALA A 80 -8.11 6.08 4.79
N VAL A 81 -9.16 5.41 4.31
CA VAL A 81 -10.05 4.60 5.14
C VAL A 81 -9.33 3.37 5.69
N ASP A 82 -8.65 2.61 4.82
CA ASP A 82 -7.97 1.37 5.18
C ASP A 82 -6.88 1.60 6.25
N LEU A 83 -6.15 2.71 6.15
CA LEU A 83 -5.10 3.07 7.11
C LEU A 83 -5.58 4.01 8.22
N SER A 84 -6.84 4.47 8.19
CA SER A 84 -7.36 5.52 9.09
C SER A 84 -6.46 6.77 9.13
N ILE A 85 -6.00 7.22 7.96
CA ILE A 85 -5.11 8.39 7.78
C ILE A 85 -5.87 9.51 7.07
N ASN A 86 -5.53 10.76 7.38
CA ASN A 86 -6.09 11.93 6.69
C ASN A 86 -5.90 11.81 5.15
N PRO A 87 -6.98 11.92 4.34
CA PRO A 87 -6.90 11.86 2.88
C PRO A 87 -5.88 12.82 2.26
N ASN A 88 -5.68 13.99 2.84
CA ASN A 88 -4.69 14.96 2.35
C ASN A 88 -3.25 14.44 2.50
N THR A 89 -2.98 13.67 3.56
CA THR A 89 -1.69 13.02 3.78
C THR A 89 -1.42 11.96 2.71
N ILE A 90 -2.43 11.16 2.38
CA ILE A 90 -2.34 10.16 1.31
C ILE A 90 -2.19 10.83 -0.06
N GLN A 91 -2.92 11.92 -0.30
CA GLN A 91 -2.79 12.69 -1.54
C GLN A 91 -1.37 13.24 -1.70
N ARG A 92 -0.78 13.78 -0.62
CA ARG A 92 0.62 14.23 -0.61
C ARG A 92 1.58 13.09 -0.91
N ALA A 93 1.37 11.91 -0.30
CA ALA A 93 2.19 10.74 -0.56
C ALA A 93 2.12 10.29 -2.04
N TYR A 94 0.92 10.30 -2.63
CA TYR A 94 0.73 9.91 -4.04
C TYR A 94 1.34 10.92 -4.99
N ALA A 95 1.19 12.23 -4.72
CA ALA A 95 1.85 13.27 -5.50
C ALA A 95 3.38 13.10 -5.48
N GLU A 96 3.95 12.71 -4.33
CA GLU A 96 5.39 12.46 -4.21
C GLU A 96 5.83 11.19 -4.96
N LEU A 97 5.05 10.10 -4.89
CA LEU A 97 5.31 8.89 -5.67
C LEU A 97 5.25 9.15 -7.18
N GLU A 98 4.30 9.97 -7.63
CA GLU A 98 4.15 10.37 -9.03
C GLU A 98 5.32 11.27 -9.46
N ARG A 99 5.71 12.24 -8.62
CA ARG A 99 6.88 13.10 -8.85
C ARG A 99 8.18 12.30 -9.00
N GLN A 100 8.34 11.24 -8.20
CA GLN A 100 9.49 10.35 -8.27
C GLN A 100 9.38 9.30 -9.40
N GLY A 101 8.24 9.25 -10.10
CA GLY A 101 8.02 8.36 -11.24
C GLY A 101 7.65 6.91 -10.88
N TYR A 102 7.34 6.61 -9.61
CA TYR A 102 6.92 5.27 -9.19
C TYR A 102 5.49 4.91 -9.58
N ILE A 103 4.63 5.93 -9.73
CA ILE A 103 3.24 5.78 -10.14
C ILE A 103 2.88 6.80 -11.21
N TYR A 104 1.79 6.57 -11.91
CA TYR A 104 1.19 7.53 -12.82
C TYR A 104 -0.33 7.55 -12.69
N THR A 105 -0.92 8.73 -12.91
CA THR A 105 -2.37 8.92 -12.84
C THR A 105 -3.01 8.84 -14.23
N VAL A 106 -4.06 8.04 -14.37
CA VAL A 106 -4.94 8.04 -15.54
C VAL A 106 -6.28 8.67 -15.17
N LYS A 107 -6.57 9.83 -15.77
CA LYS A 107 -7.81 10.59 -15.51
C LYS A 107 -9.05 9.69 -15.65
N GLY A 108 -9.88 9.66 -14.60
CA GLY A 108 -11.09 8.84 -14.53
C GLY A 108 -10.90 7.35 -14.26
N LYS A 109 -9.67 6.82 -14.33
CA LYS A 109 -9.39 5.38 -14.10
C LYS A 109 -8.69 5.09 -12.77
N GLY A 110 -7.87 6.01 -12.28
CA GLY A 110 -7.16 5.90 -11.00
C GLY A 110 -5.65 6.03 -11.16
N ASN A 111 -4.91 5.49 -10.18
CA ASN A 111 -3.45 5.52 -10.14
C ASN A 111 -2.90 4.11 -10.39
N PHE A 112 -1.77 4.05 -11.10
CA PHE A 112 -1.15 2.81 -11.55
C PHE A 112 0.34 2.84 -11.27
N VAL A 113 0.95 1.68 -11.07
CA VAL A 113 2.39 1.55 -10.87
C VAL A 113 3.12 1.71 -12.20
N SER A 114 4.13 2.57 -12.22
CA SER A 114 5.03 2.75 -13.37
C SER A 114 5.90 1.51 -13.60
N ASP A 115 6.61 1.45 -14.73
CA ASP A 115 7.44 0.30 -15.08
C ASP A 115 8.47 -0.05 -13.98
N SER A 116 8.15 -1.10 -13.21
CA SER A 116 8.91 -1.50 -12.03
C SER A 116 10.30 -2.04 -12.38
N GLY A 117 10.48 -2.59 -13.58
CA GLY A 117 11.77 -3.13 -14.06
C GLY A 117 12.81 -2.03 -14.25
N LEU A 118 12.45 -0.97 -14.98
CA LEU A 118 13.31 0.20 -15.19
C LEU A 118 13.59 0.95 -13.88
N LEU A 119 12.59 1.07 -13.01
CA LEU A 119 12.74 1.72 -11.71
C LEU A 119 13.69 0.97 -10.79
N LEU A 120 13.59 -0.37 -10.74
CA LEU A 120 14.49 -1.19 -9.96
C LEU A 120 15.94 -1.08 -10.44
N GLN A 121 16.15 -1.10 -11.75
CA GLN A 121 17.50 -0.92 -12.32
C GLN A 121 18.10 0.43 -11.90
N LYS A 122 17.36 1.53 -12.09
CA LYS A 122 17.81 2.88 -11.69
C LYS A 122 18.11 2.96 -10.20
N TYR A 123 17.25 2.38 -9.37
CA TYR A 123 17.46 2.35 -7.93
C TYR A 123 18.72 1.58 -7.54
N ARG A 124 18.98 0.43 -8.18
CA ARG A 124 20.22 -0.33 -7.97
C ARG A 124 21.44 0.50 -8.35
N GLU A 125 21.42 1.17 -9.50
CA GLU A 125 22.52 2.02 -9.95
C GLU A 125 22.80 3.18 -8.96
N GLU A 126 21.75 3.82 -8.45
CA GLU A 126 21.86 4.87 -7.44
C GLU A 126 22.49 4.36 -6.13
N VAL A 127 21.99 3.24 -5.60
CA VAL A 127 22.53 2.61 -4.38
C VAL A 127 23.99 2.21 -4.57
N PHE A 128 24.35 1.62 -5.72
CA PHE A 128 25.73 1.28 -6.02
C PHE A 128 26.64 2.52 -6.13
N SER A 129 26.12 3.64 -6.63
CA SER A 129 26.85 4.91 -6.69
C SER A 129 27.12 5.47 -5.28
N GLN A 130 26.11 5.43 -4.41
CA GLN A 130 26.24 5.83 -3.01
C GLN A 130 27.24 4.93 -2.28
N LEU A 131 27.15 3.61 -2.47
CA LEU A 131 28.08 2.65 -1.88
C LEU A 131 29.53 2.94 -2.30
N LYS A 132 29.78 3.17 -3.59
CA LYS A 132 31.11 3.55 -4.08
C LYS A 132 31.65 4.82 -3.42
N THR A 133 30.77 5.80 -3.18
CA THR A 133 31.14 7.07 -2.53
C THR A 133 31.51 6.83 -1.06
N ILE A 134 30.71 6.03 -0.35
CA ILE A 134 30.98 5.66 1.05
C ILE A 134 32.27 4.84 1.15
N CYS A 135 32.50 3.87 0.25
CA CYS A 135 33.74 3.10 0.24
C CYS A 135 34.98 3.98 0.05
N LYS A 136 34.91 5.02 -0.80
CA LYS A 136 36.01 5.98 -0.96
C LYS A 136 36.29 6.73 0.34
N ALA A 137 35.24 7.26 0.98
CA ALA A 137 35.38 7.94 2.26
C ALA A 137 35.92 7.00 3.36
N ALA A 138 35.53 5.73 3.34
CA ALA A 138 36.03 4.71 4.27
C ALA A 138 37.54 4.48 4.08
N PHE A 139 38.02 4.35 2.84
CA PHE A 139 39.46 4.23 2.56
C PHE A 139 40.25 5.48 2.96
N GLU A 140 39.71 6.67 2.75
CA GLU A 140 40.33 7.93 3.21
C GLU A 140 40.41 8.03 4.74
N ALA A 141 39.44 7.44 5.44
CA ALA A 141 39.44 7.32 6.89
C ALA A 141 40.37 6.21 7.43
N GLY A 142 41.07 5.49 6.56
CA GLY A 142 41.96 4.39 6.95
C GLY A 142 41.27 3.06 7.21
N ILE A 143 39.97 2.95 6.91
CA ILE A 143 39.23 1.70 7.02
C ILE A 143 39.68 0.76 5.90
N THR A 144 40.17 -0.41 6.29
CA THR A 144 40.67 -1.41 5.36
C THR A 144 39.53 -2.14 4.65
N ARG A 145 39.82 -2.74 3.50
CA ARG A 145 38.86 -3.59 2.79
C ARG A 145 38.33 -4.73 3.66
N ALA A 146 39.17 -5.27 4.56
CA ALA A 146 38.78 -6.34 5.46
C ALA A 146 37.71 -5.88 6.46
N GLU A 147 37.89 -4.71 7.08
CA GLU A 147 36.93 -4.11 8.00
C GLU A 147 35.60 -3.76 7.30
N ILE A 148 35.65 -3.30 6.04
CA ILE A 148 34.44 -3.07 5.24
C ILE A 148 33.68 -4.37 4.97
N ILE A 149 34.38 -5.46 4.65
CA ILE A 149 33.74 -6.76 4.41
C ILE A 149 33.12 -7.29 5.71
N GLU A 150 33.80 -7.09 6.84
CA GLU A 150 33.30 -7.55 8.13
C GLU A 150 32.05 -6.77 8.56
N SER A 151 32.01 -5.45 8.38
CA SER A 151 30.81 -4.66 8.70
C SER A 151 29.60 -5.02 7.84
N ILE A 152 29.80 -5.45 6.59
CA ILE A 152 28.71 -5.95 5.74
C ILE A 152 28.11 -7.24 6.32
N ARG A 153 28.93 -8.13 6.88
CA ARG A 153 28.46 -9.40 7.47
C ARG A 153 27.67 -9.17 8.74
N GLU A 154 28.07 -8.22 9.58
CA GLU A 154 27.35 -7.87 10.80
C GLU A 154 25.97 -7.27 10.50
N GLY A 155 25.88 -6.44 9.44
CA GLY A 155 24.65 -5.76 9.03
C GLY A 155 23.55 -6.63 8.40
N GLU A 156 23.79 -7.91 8.11
CA GLU A 156 22.77 -8.84 7.59
C GLU A 156 21.84 -9.41 8.69
N THR A 157 22.11 -9.12 9.97
CA THR A 157 21.47 -9.79 11.12
C THR A 157 20.28 -9.08 11.75
N ASP A 158 19.91 -7.88 11.30
CA ASP A 158 18.77 -7.12 11.82
C ASP A 158 17.64 -7.01 10.78
N ASP A 159 16.73 -7.99 10.77
CA ASP A 159 15.39 -7.89 10.14
C ASP A 159 14.34 -8.67 10.96
#